data_AF-A0A535J620-F1
#
_entry.id   AF-A0A535J620-F1
#
_cell.length_a   1.000
_cell.length_b   1.000
_cell.length_c   1.000
_cell.angle_alpha   90.00
_cell.angle_beta   90.00
_cell.angle_gamma   90.00
#
_symmetry.space_group_name_H-M   'P 1'
#
loop_
_entity.id
_entity.type
_entity.pdbx_description
1 polymer ?
#
loop_
_entity_poly.entity_id
_entity_poly.type
_entity_poly.pdbx_seq_one_letter_code
_entity_poly.pdbx_strand_id
1 'polypeptide(L)'
;MADADAVRGAGMEALAPESALSRTSSAPTPAPESPPPVVRGDEGVMSLLEHLTELRSRLIRAALAVGAGSVVGFLLSFTSAQLVNGIAAGPYFDFVTTLFLAFGLVMEFPIILFGLSRVGIITSQRLSAARRYVFLGIAVFATVVTPGGDLVSPFVLGTTMYILFEVSIVVIRRSGR
;
A
#
# COMPACT_ATOMS: atom_id res chain seq x y z
N MET A 1 -16.88 -94.32 90.51
CA MET A 1 -16.86 -95.77 90.22
C MET A 1 -16.22 -95.90 88.84
N ALA A 2 -14.90 -95.72 88.80
CA ALA A 2 -13.89 -96.75 88.43
C ALA A 2 -13.84 -96.91 86.90
N ASP A 3 -12.81 -96.46 86.18
CA ASP A 3 -11.43 -96.99 86.13
C ASP A 3 -10.55 -95.89 85.47
N ALA A 4 -9.51 -95.29 86.05
CA ALA A 4 -8.20 -95.82 86.47
C ALA A 4 -7.33 -96.35 85.31
N ASP A 5 -6.51 -95.42 84.78
CA ASP A 5 -5.11 -95.59 84.42
C ASP A 5 -4.60 -97.00 84.02
N ALA A 6 -4.44 -97.18 82.70
CA ALA A 6 -3.30 -97.90 82.13
C ALA A 6 -2.56 -96.89 81.22
N VAL A 7 -1.54 -96.18 81.73
CA VAL A 7 -0.14 -96.64 81.75
C VAL A 7 0.32 -97.00 80.32
N ARG A 8 1.33 -96.40 79.66
CA ARG A 8 2.41 -95.46 80.01
C ARG A 8 3.31 -95.45 78.77
N GLY A 9 3.86 -94.31 78.38
CA GLY A 9 4.96 -94.24 77.41
C GLY A 9 4.86 -92.99 76.54
N ALA A 10 5.47 -91.87 76.91
CA ALA A 10 6.90 -91.56 76.78
C ALA A 10 7.21 -90.86 75.44
N GLY A 11 7.69 -89.61 75.56
CA GLY A 11 8.40 -88.82 74.53
C GLY A 11 7.52 -88.36 73.35
N MET A 12 7.30 -87.08 73.05
CA MET A 12 8.26 -85.96 73.08
C MET A 12 9.69 -86.44 72.85
N GLU A 13 9.93 -86.94 71.64
CA GLU A 13 11.16 -86.73 70.86
C GLU A 13 11.13 -87.62 69.61
N ALA A 14 11.18 -86.97 68.45
CA ALA A 14 11.86 -87.44 67.25
C ALA A 14 11.51 -86.46 66.13
N LEU A 15 12.43 -85.92 65.34
CA LEU A 15 13.88 -85.94 65.35
C LEU A 15 14.24 -84.91 64.26
N ALA A 16 15.33 -84.18 64.47
CA ALA A 16 15.93 -83.28 63.49
C ALA A 16 16.29 -84.04 62.16
N PRO A 17 16.71 -83.35 61.08
CA PRO A 17 18.02 -82.72 61.13
C PRO A 17 18.07 -81.32 60.52
N GLU A 18 18.57 -80.40 61.32
CA GLU A 18 19.51 -79.40 60.86
C GLU A 18 20.80 -80.12 60.45
N SER A 19 21.00 -80.35 59.16
CA SER A 19 22.30 -80.74 58.62
C SER A 19 22.39 -80.34 57.15
N ALA A 20 23.46 -79.64 56.82
CA ALA A 20 23.91 -79.25 55.48
C ALA A 20 23.48 -77.86 54.97
N LEU A 21 23.79 -76.84 55.77
CA LEU A 21 24.63 -75.75 55.24
C LEU A 21 25.90 -76.36 54.63
N SER A 22 25.99 -76.45 53.30
CA SER A 22 27.21 -76.14 52.52
C SER A 22 27.23 -76.77 51.12
N ARG A 23 27.47 -75.89 50.13
CA ARG A 23 28.11 -76.11 48.82
C ARG A 23 27.23 -76.52 47.63
N THR A 24 26.66 -75.48 47.01
CA THR A 24 26.66 -75.16 45.56
C THR A 24 25.53 -74.16 45.39
N SER A 25 25.73 -72.85 45.54
CA SER A 25 26.39 -71.98 44.55
C SER A 25 26.21 -72.49 43.12
N SER A 26 24.98 -72.49 42.64
CA SER A 26 24.67 -72.42 41.21
C SER A 26 23.71 -71.26 41.00
N ALA A 27 24.26 -70.06 40.91
CA ALA A 27 23.60 -68.95 40.24
C ALA A 27 23.47 -69.27 38.75
N PRO A 28 22.29 -69.14 38.13
CA PRO A 28 22.18 -68.77 36.74
C PRO A 28 21.90 -67.26 36.68
N THR A 29 22.90 -66.49 36.28
CA THR A 29 22.69 -65.20 35.58
C THR A 29 22.96 -65.51 34.10
N PRO A 30 22.32 -64.91 33.08
CA PRO A 30 21.10 -64.08 33.00
C PRO A 30 20.11 -64.55 31.89
N ALA A 31 18.86 -64.11 31.95
CA ALA A 31 18.11 -63.77 30.73
C ALA A 31 17.34 -62.46 31.02
N PRO A 32 17.56 -61.39 30.25
CA PRO A 32 16.91 -60.11 30.50
C PRO A 32 15.45 -60.26 30.07
N GLU A 33 14.52 -60.35 31.04
CA GLU A 33 13.14 -60.04 30.71
C GLU A 33 13.10 -58.54 30.40
N SER A 34 12.82 -58.28 29.13
CA SER A 34 12.88 -56.97 28.49
C SER A 34 12.24 -55.89 29.35
N PRO A 35 12.87 -54.70 29.51
CA PRO A 35 12.22 -53.55 30.10
C PRO A 35 10.84 -53.33 29.46
N PRO A 36 9.81 -52.93 30.22
CA PRO A 36 8.52 -52.59 29.65
C PRO A 36 8.72 -51.61 28.49
N PRO A 37 7.96 -51.73 27.39
CA PRO A 37 8.16 -50.91 26.21
C PRO A 37 8.09 -49.45 26.64
N VAL A 38 9.24 -48.77 26.58
CA VAL A 38 9.29 -47.32 26.68
C VAL A 38 8.53 -46.85 25.46
N VAL A 39 7.25 -46.53 25.64
CA VAL A 39 6.57 -45.58 24.77
C VAL A 39 7.32 -44.29 25.01
N ARG A 40 8.45 -44.13 24.32
CA ARG A 40 8.97 -42.81 24.03
C ARG A 40 7.81 -42.19 23.29
N GLY A 41 7.07 -41.34 24.01
CA GLY A 41 6.39 -40.25 23.35
C GLY A 41 7.41 -39.72 22.35
N ASP A 42 6.99 -39.65 21.11
CA ASP A 42 7.76 -39.17 19.97
C ASP A 42 8.08 -37.68 20.22
N GLU A 43 8.93 -37.45 21.21
CA GLU A 43 9.25 -36.16 21.79
C GLU A 43 10.39 -35.60 20.96
N GLY A 44 10.00 -34.90 19.91
CA GLY A 44 10.59 -33.59 19.66
C GLY A 44 12.04 -33.57 19.20
N VAL A 45 12.55 -34.63 18.58
CA VAL A 45 13.61 -34.45 17.58
C VAL A 45 12.90 -34.19 16.25
N MET A 46 12.36 -32.98 16.13
CA MET A 46 12.04 -32.43 14.81
C MET A 46 13.33 -32.54 13.99
N SER A 47 13.33 -33.38 12.96
CA SER A 47 14.48 -33.57 12.10
C SER A 47 14.95 -32.21 11.56
N LEU A 48 16.22 -32.00 11.25
CA LEU A 48 16.65 -30.72 10.64
C LEU A 48 15.84 -30.39 9.38
N LEU A 49 15.32 -31.41 8.70
CA LEU A 49 14.40 -31.24 7.59
C LEU A 49 13.03 -30.73 8.06
N GLU A 50 12.51 -31.20 9.18
CA GLU A 50 11.36 -30.61 9.88
C GLU A 50 11.60 -29.13 10.19
N HIS A 51 12.77 -28.80 10.73
CA HIS A 51 13.18 -27.42 11.05
C HIS A 51 13.33 -26.54 9.79
N LEU A 52 13.84 -27.06 8.68
CA LEU A 52 13.89 -26.33 7.40
C LEU A 52 12.49 -26.22 6.75
N THR A 53 11.62 -27.20 7.00
CA THR A 53 10.21 -27.18 6.54
C THR A 53 9.39 -26.15 7.33
N GLU A 54 9.69 -26.01 8.61
CA GLU A 54 9.23 -24.94 9.50
C GLU A 54 9.76 -23.58 9.01
N LEU A 55 11.05 -23.48 8.66
CA LEU A 55 11.68 -22.24 8.21
C LEU A 55 11.09 -21.72 6.89
N ARG A 56 10.88 -22.59 5.89
CA ARG A 56 10.24 -22.18 4.62
C ARG A 56 8.80 -21.72 4.84
N SER A 57 8.06 -22.40 5.72
CA SER A 57 6.66 -22.06 6.05
C SER A 57 6.57 -20.67 6.71
N ARG A 58 7.52 -20.38 7.61
CA ARG A 58 7.66 -19.06 8.25
C ARG A 58 8.09 -17.98 7.25
N LEU A 59 9.02 -18.30 6.35
CA LEU A 59 9.48 -17.37 5.31
C LEU A 59 8.35 -17.01 4.34
N ILE A 60 7.52 -17.98 3.95
CA ILE A 60 6.33 -17.75 3.11
C ILE A 60 5.32 -16.85 3.83
N ARG A 61 4.99 -17.12 5.11
CA ARG A 61 4.07 -16.28 5.89
C ARG A 61 4.59 -14.86 6.08
N ALA A 62 5.88 -14.70 6.35
CA ALA A 62 6.53 -13.40 6.46
C ALA A 62 6.52 -12.64 5.12
N ALA A 63 6.83 -13.31 4.01
CA ALA A 63 6.79 -12.71 2.68
C ALA A 63 5.37 -12.25 2.29
N LEU A 64 4.35 -13.04 2.60
CA LEU A 64 2.95 -12.65 2.40
C LEU A 64 2.54 -11.48 3.30
N ALA A 65 2.96 -11.46 4.57
CA ALA A 65 2.67 -10.36 5.48
C ALA A 65 3.33 -9.05 5.05
N VAL A 66 4.61 -9.10 4.66
CA VAL A 66 5.35 -7.94 4.14
C VAL A 66 4.77 -7.48 2.80
N GLY A 67 4.43 -8.42 1.91
CA GLY A 67 3.78 -8.12 0.64
C GLY A 67 2.43 -7.45 0.84
N ALA A 68 1.56 -8.01 1.69
CA ALA A 68 0.27 -7.42 2.03
C ALA A 68 0.42 -6.04 2.68
N GLY A 69 1.35 -5.88 3.63
CA GLY A 69 1.64 -4.60 4.27
C GLY A 69 2.16 -3.56 3.28
N SER A 70 3.01 -3.97 2.34
CA SER A 70 3.53 -3.09 1.27
C SER A 70 2.43 -2.69 0.30
N VAL A 71 1.55 -3.62 -0.09
CA VAL A 71 0.40 -3.35 -0.96
C VAL A 71 -0.58 -2.40 -0.26
N VAL A 72 -0.91 -2.64 1.00
CA VAL A 72 -1.80 -1.75 1.78
C VAL A 72 -1.15 -0.38 1.95
N GLY A 73 0.13 -0.31 2.33
CA GLY A 73 0.87 0.95 2.45
C GLY A 73 0.94 1.72 1.14
N PHE A 74 1.16 1.04 0.03
CA PHE A 74 1.15 1.62 -1.31
C PHE A 74 -0.23 2.15 -1.72
N LEU A 75 -1.31 1.39 -1.44
CA LEU A 75 -2.68 1.84 -1.69
C LEU A 75 -3.05 3.06 -0.83
N LEU A 76 -2.63 3.10 0.43
CA LEU A 76 -2.79 4.27 1.31
C LEU A 76 -1.93 5.46 0.83
N SER A 77 -0.78 5.20 0.22
CA SER A 77 0.05 6.23 -0.42
C SER A 77 -0.67 6.90 -1.59
N PHE A 78 -1.47 6.18 -2.38
CA PHE A 78 -2.29 6.81 -3.43
C PHE A 78 -3.39 7.70 -2.84
N THR A 79 -4.08 7.22 -1.81
CA THR A 79 -5.09 8.02 -1.09
C THR A 79 -4.51 9.34 -0.56
N SER A 80 -3.33 9.30 0.07
CA SER A 80 -2.68 10.50 0.62
C SER A 80 -2.12 11.41 -0.48
N ALA A 81 -1.53 10.85 -1.54
CA ALA A 81 -1.06 11.62 -2.68
C ALA A 81 -2.20 12.30 -3.45
N GLN A 82 -3.36 11.65 -3.61
CA GLN A 82 -4.54 12.26 -4.25
C GLN A 82 -5.15 13.37 -3.41
N LEU A 83 -5.10 13.30 -2.07
CA LEU A 83 -5.62 14.36 -1.21
C LEU A 83 -4.74 15.62 -1.27
N VAL A 84 -3.41 15.46 -1.17
CA VAL A 84 -2.48 16.60 -1.24
C VAL A 84 -2.44 17.19 -2.66
N ASN A 85 -2.38 16.35 -3.69
CA ASN A 85 -2.44 16.83 -5.07
C ASN A 85 -3.82 17.36 -5.43
N GLY A 86 -4.92 16.78 -4.93
CA GLY A 86 -6.28 17.23 -5.25
C GLY A 86 -6.58 18.65 -4.76
N ILE A 87 -6.06 19.02 -3.58
CA ILE A 87 -6.21 20.37 -3.02
C ILE A 87 -5.47 21.42 -3.87
N ALA A 88 -4.32 21.08 -4.44
CA ALA A 88 -3.55 22.00 -5.30
C ALA A 88 -3.97 21.93 -6.78
N ALA A 89 -4.31 20.74 -7.27
CA ALA A 89 -4.64 20.48 -8.67
C ALA A 89 -6.02 21.01 -9.03
N GLY A 90 -7.04 20.90 -8.16
CA GLY A 90 -8.39 21.39 -8.44
C GLY A 90 -8.39 22.87 -8.85
N PRO A 91 -7.95 23.79 -7.98
CA PRO A 91 -7.88 25.21 -8.31
C PRO A 91 -6.97 25.54 -9.50
N TYR A 92 -5.87 24.80 -9.67
CA TYR A 92 -4.97 24.97 -10.81
C TYR A 92 -5.63 24.57 -12.13
N PHE A 93 -6.25 23.38 -12.20
CA PHE A 93 -6.95 22.90 -13.38
C PHE A 93 -8.17 23.74 -13.71
N ASP A 94 -8.92 24.20 -12.71
CA ASP A 94 -10.05 25.11 -12.91
C ASP A 94 -9.57 26.45 -13.49
N PHE A 95 -8.52 27.04 -12.91
CA PHE A 95 -7.90 28.26 -13.41
C PHE A 95 -7.42 28.10 -14.87
N VAL A 96 -6.64 27.05 -15.15
CA VAL A 96 -6.10 26.78 -16.47
C VAL A 96 -7.22 26.50 -17.49
N THR A 97 -8.24 25.72 -17.11
CA THR A 97 -9.37 25.41 -17.98
C THR A 97 -10.16 26.68 -18.32
N THR A 98 -10.49 27.51 -17.33
CA THR A 98 -11.15 28.80 -17.56
C THR A 98 -10.30 29.72 -18.44
N LEU A 99 -8.98 29.77 -18.22
CA LEU A 99 -8.06 30.56 -19.04
C LEU A 99 -8.06 30.12 -20.51
N PHE A 100 -7.99 28.81 -20.78
CA PHE A 100 -8.05 28.28 -22.15
C PHE A 100 -9.40 28.56 -22.82
N LEU A 101 -10.50 28.37 -22.09
CA LEU A 101 -11.85 28.60 -22.60
C LEU A 101 -12.06 30.07 -22.95
N ALA A 102 -11.61 30.97 -22.08
CA ALA A 102 -11.70 32.39 -22.29
C ALA A 102 -10.78 32.85 -23.44
N PHE A 103 -9.54 32.34 -23.51
CA PHE A 103 -8.62 32.65 -24.61
C PHE A 103 -9.18 32.19 -25.96
N GLY A 104 -9.75 30.98 -26.03
CA GLY A 104 -10.42 30.47 -27.22
C GLY A 104 -11.54 31.39 -27.70
N LEU A 105 -12.38 31.86 -26.77
CA LEU A 105 -13.46 32.82 -27.08
C LEU A 105 -12.91 34.15 -27.62
N VAL A 106 -11.83 34.68 -27.05
CA VAL A 106 -11.22 35.92 -27.53
C VAL A 106 -10.55 35.73 -28.89
N MET A 107 -9.99 34.55 -29.19
CA MET A 107 -9.38 34.23 -30.49
C MET A 107 -10.40 34.20 -31.63
N GLU A 108 -11.70 34.12 -31.36
CA GLU A 108 -12.75 34.29 -32.37
C GLU A 108 -12.89 35.76 -32.81
N PHE A 109 -12.59 36.71 -31.93
CA PHE A 109 -12.77 38.14 -32.20
C PHE A 109 -11.95 38.65 -33.40
N PRO A 110 -10.64 38.30 -33.56
CA PRO A 110 -9.86 38.60 -34.75
C PRO A 110 -10.44 37.98 -36.03
N ILE A 111 -10.91 36.73 -35.96
CA ILE A 111 -11.50 36.02 -37.11
C ILE A 111 -12.79 36.71 -37.55
N ILE A 112 -13.64 37.10 -36.60
CA ILE A 112 -14.88 37.86 -36.86
C ILE A 112 -14.55 39.22 -37.47
N LEU A 113 -13.59 39.97 -36.91
CA LEU A 113 -13.15 41.25 -37.44
C LEU A 113 -12.61 41.13 -38.87
N PHE A 114 -11.82 40.10 -39.16
CA PHE A 114 -11.34 39.81 -40.50
C PHE A 114 -12.49 39.47 -41.46
N GLY A 115 -13.45 38.65 -41.01
CA GLY A 115 -14.66 38.33 -41.75
C GLY A 115 -15.49 39.57 -42.10
N LEU A 116 -15.76 40.44 -41.13
CA LEU A 116 -16.50 41.69 -41.33
C LEU A 116 -15.75 42.69 -42.21
N SER A 117 -14.42 42.73 -42.13
CA SER A 117 -13.58 43.53 -43.02
C SER A 117 -13.68 43.05 -44.47
N ARG A 118 -13.72 41.73 -44.71
CA ARG A 118 -13.89 41.15 -46.05
C ARG A 118 -15.23 41.51 -46.70
N VAL A 119 -16.29 41.65 -45.90
CA VAL A 119 -17.63 42.06 -46.35
C VAL A 119 -17.72 43.59 -46.54
N GLY A 120 -16.69 44.35 -46.15
CA GLY A 120 -16.63 45.81 -46.32
C GLY A 120 -17.35 46.61 -45.24
N ILE A 121 -17.83 45.96 -44.17
CA ILE A 121 -18.56 46.62 -43.06
C ILE A 121 -17.59 47.40 -42.17
N ILE A 122 -16.34 46.94 -42.04
CA ILE A 122 -15.35 47.55 -41.16
C ILE A 122 -14.08 47.92 -41.95
N THR A 123 -13.79 49.22 -42.02
CA THR A 123 -12.57 49.80 -42.61
C THR A 123 -11.40 49.73 -41.63
N SER A 124 -10.18 49.44 -42.13
CA SER A 124 -8.93 49.39 -41.35
C SER A 124 -8.67 50.63 -40.47
N GLN A 125 -9.12 51.80 -40.91
CA GLN A 125 -9.06 53.05 -40.12
C GLN A 125 -9.89 52.98 -38.83
N ARG A 126 -11.07 52.32 -38.85
CA ARG A 126 -11.92 52.15 -37.67
C ARG A 126 -11.36 51.12 -36.68
N LEU A 127 -10.70 50.05 -37.14
CA LEU A 127 -9.95 49.15 -36.24
C LEU A 127 -8.81 49.89 -35.55
N SER A 128 -8.07 50.73 -36.29
CA SER A 128 -6.94 51.46 -35.72
C SER A 128 -7.38 52.52 -34.69
N ALA A 129 -8.57 53.12 -34.85
CA ALA A 129 -9.17 54.02 -33.87
C ALA A 129 -9.69 53.27 -32.62
N ALA A 130 -10.01 51.97 -32.74
CA ALA A 130 -10.54 51.17 -31.65
C ALA A 130 -9.48 50.66 -30.67
N ARG A 131 -8.19 50.95 -30.87
CA ARG A 131 -7.07 50.53 -30.00
C ARG A 131 -7.34 50.79 -28.51
N ARG A 132 -7.90 51.95 -28.17
CA ARG A 132 -8.24 52.30 -26.77
C ARG A 132 -9.29 51.37 -26.16
N TYR A 133 -10.27 50.94 -26.95
CA TYR A 133 -11.33 50.03 -26.52
C TYR A 133 -10.81 48.60 -26.40
N VAL A 134 -9.92 48.18 -27.31
CA VAL A 134 -9.29 46.87 -27.25
C VAL A 134 -8.36 46.77 -26.05
N PHE A 135 -7.57 47.80 -25.75
CA PHE A 135 -6.74 47.83 -24.55
C PHE A 135 -7.60 47.73 -23.27
N LEU A 136 -8.70 48.49 -23.18
CA LEU A 136 -9.64 48.40 -22.06
C LEU A 136 -10.30 47.02 -21.97
N GLY A 137 -10.70 46.45 -23.11
CA GLY A 137 -11.31 45.12 -23.18
C GLY A 137 -10.36 44.02 -22.71
N ILE A 138 -9.11 44.05 -23.16
CA ILE A 138 -8.05 43.12 -22.74
C ILE A 138 -7.77 43.28 -21.24
N ALA A 139 -7.69 44.51 -20.72
CA ALA A 139 -7.45 44.75 -19.30
C ALA A 139 -8.59 44.18 -18.43
N VAL A 140 -9.84 44.48 -18.76
CA VAL A 140 -11.02 43.96 -18.04
C VAL A 140 -11.07 42.44 -18.15
N PHE A 141 -10.89 41.90 -19.35
CA PHE A 141 -10.91 40.46 -19.59
C PHE A 141 -9.81 39.74 -18.80
N ALA A 142 -8.58 40.23 -18.84
CA ALA A 142 -7.48 39.66 -18.08
C ALA A 142 -7.79 39.65 -16.58
N THR A 143 -8.35 40.73 -16.02
CA THR A 143 -8.74 40.75 -14.60
C THR A 143 -9.87 39.79 -14.26
N VAL A 144 -10.83 39.56 -15.15
CA VAL A 144 -11.95 38.64 -14.92
C VAL A 144 -11.50 37.19 -15.02
N VAL A 145 -10.64 36.86 -15.99
CA VAL A 145 -10.13 35.50 -16.22
C VAL A 145 -9.07 35.09 -15.21
N THR A 146 -8.40 36.07 -14.59
CA THR A 146 -7.41 35.83 -13.54
C THR A 146 -7.98 36.22 -12.17
N PRO A 147 -8.85 35.39 -11.56
CA PRO A 147 -9.40 35.67 -10.23
C PRO A 147 -8.38 35.52 -9.10
N GLY A 148 -7.09 35.29 -9.42
CA GLY A 148 -6.00 35.00 -8.48
C GLY A 148 -5.67 36.10 -7.48
N GLY A 149 -6.32 37.27 -7.56
CA GLY A 149 -6.13 38.38 -6.63
C GLY A 149 -4.76 39.06 -6.74
N ASP A 150 -3.93 38.65 -7.69
CA ASP A 150 -2.59 39.16 -7.93
C ASP A 150 -2.56 40.14 -9.10
N LEU A 151 -1.72 41.17 -9.00
CA LEU A 151 -1.61 42.19 -10.04
C LEU A 151 -0.75 41.73 -11.23
N VAL A 152 0.14 40.75 -11.03
CA VAL A 152 1.14 40.37 -12.03
C VAL A 152 0.51 39.54 -13.15
N SER A 153 -0.30 38.54 -12.81
CA SER A 153 -0.85 37.61 -13.82
C SER A 153 -1.76 38.29 -14.86
N PRO A 154 -2.71 39.19 -14.49
CA PRO A 154 -3.48 39.96 -15.47
C PRO A 154 -2.60 40.86 -16.35
N PHE A 155 -1.52 41.42 -15.80
CA PHE A 155 -0.59 42.28 -16.55
C PHE A 155 0.19 41.49 -17.60
N VAL A 156 0.69 40.31 -17.26
CA VAL A 156 1.42 39.44 -18.19
C VAL A 156 0.48 38.93 -19.30
N LEU A 157 -0.71 38.45 -18.92
CA LEU A 157 -1.74 38.01 -19.87
C LEU A 157 -2.19 39.14 -20.79
N GLY A 158 -2.49 40.31 -20.22
CA GLY A 158 -2.92 41.48 -20.97
C GLY A 158 -1.86 42.00 -21.93
N THR A 159 -0.60 42.05 -21.49
CA THR A 159 0.53 42.44 -22.35
C THR A 159 0.69 41.46 -23.52
N THR A 160 0.59 40.15 -23.24
CA THR A 160 0.68 39.11 -24.28
C THR A 160 -0.45 39.24 -25.30
N MET A 161 -1.69 39.42 -24.85
CA MET A 161 -2.85 39.62 -25.74
C MET A 161 -2.74 40.92 -26.56
N TYR A 162 -2.23 42.00 -25.96
CA TYR A 162 -2.04 43.27 -26.65
C TYR A 162 -1.02 43.14 -27.80
N ILE A 163 0.09 42.44 -27.56
CA ILE A 163 1.09 42.15 -28.60
C ILE A 163 0.47 41.36 -29.76
N LEU A 164 -0.31 40.30 -29.46
CA LEU A 164 -1.02 39.50 -30.47
C LEU A 164 -1.99 40.33 -31.32
N PHE A 165 -2.71 41.27 -30.70
CA PHE A 165 -3.60 42.18 -31.39
C PHE A 165 -2.84 43.14 -32.33
N GLU A 166 -1.74 43.71 -31.87
CA GLU A 166 -0.90 44.61 -32.67
C GLU A 166 -0.32 43.88 -33.89
N VAL A 167 0.14 42.63 -33.71
CA VAL A 167 0.60 41.76 -34.82
C VAL A 167 -0.54 41.50 -35.80
N SER A 168 -1.75 41.21 -35.31
CA SER A 168 -2.92 40.95 -36.14
C SER A 168 -3.27 42.17 -37.01
N ILE A 169 -3.25 43.39 -36.45
CA ILE A 169 -3.42 44.63 -37.20
C ILE A 169 -2.33 44.80 -38.26
N VAL A 170 -1.07 44.52 -37.92
CA VAL A 170 0.05 44.65 -38.86
C VAL A 170 -0.11 43.68 -40.03
N VAL A 171 -0.55 42.45 -39.79
CA VAL A 171 -0.81 41.44 -40.83
C VAL A 171 -1.97 41.87 -41.73
N ILE A 172 -3.10 42.31 -41.15
CA ILE A 172 -4.26 42.80 -41.92
C ILE A 172 -3.84 44.01 -42.78
N ARG A 173 -3.08 44.95 -42.22
CA ARG A 173 -2.57 46.11 -42.94
C ARG A 173 -1.63 45.73 -44.08
N ARG A 174 -0.75 44.74 -43.89
CA ARG A 174 0.13 44.22 -44.95
C ARG A 174 -0.63 43.44 -46.02
N SER A 175 -1.79 42.86 -45.69
CA SER A 175 -2.64 42.15 -46.64
C SER A 175 -3.32 43.08 -47.67
N GLY A 176 -3.10 44.39 -47.59
CA GLY A 176 -3.31 45.31 -48.70
C GLY A 176 -4.76 45.51 -49.14
N ARG A 177 -5.73 45.37 -48.25
CA ARG A 177 -7.13 45.77 -48.46
C ARG A 177 -7.64 46.57 -47.26
#